data_AF-A0A3D3F0N7-F1
#
_entry.id   AF-A0A3D3F0N7-F1
#
_cell.length_a   1.000
_cell.length_b   1.000
_cell.length_c   1.000
_cell.angle_alpha   90.00
_cell.angle_beta   90.00
_cell.angle_gamma   90.00
#
_symmetry.space_group_name_H-M   'P 1'
#
loop_
_entity.id
_entity.type
_entity.pdbx_description
1 polymer ?
#
loop_
_entity_poly.entity_id
_entity_poly.type
_entity_poly.pdbx_seq_one_letter_code
_entity_poly.pdbx_strand_id
1 'polypeptide(L)'
;MQNDKNCAQIMIRKASGQMEPFKVDKLKASLRNAGASEDVITEIVEDISAWVNDGMNTKMIYARAYSIFKRLSKTGASHYKLKNAIIELGPTGHPFEVFIGEIFKQRGYKVKTAQVIQGASVSHEIDVLASLGKEQILAECKFSVKQGNSVSVQV
;
A
#
# COMPACT_ATOMS: atom_id res chain seq x y z
N MET A 1 21.93 36.45 16.12
CA MET A 1 20.56 37.00 15.99
C MET A 1 19.66 35.86 15.54
N GLN A 2 18.92 35.29 16.48
CA GLN A 2 17.83 34.35 16.21
C GLN A 2 16.79 35.08 15.36
N ASN A 3 16.42 34.50 14.22
CA ASN A 3 15.31 34.97 13.42
C ASN A 3 14.23 33.88 13.52
N ASP A 4 13.44 33.98 14.59
CA ASP A 4 12.22 33.22 14.78
C ASP A 4 11.19 33.65 13.73
N LYS A 5 11.30 33.09 12.52
CA LYS A 5 10.16 33.00 11.61
C LYS A 5 9.29 31.88 12.14
N ASN A 6 8.24 32.25 12.86
CA ASN A 6 7.12 31.38 13.15
C ASN A 6 6.42 31.04 11.81
N CYS A 7 7.01 30.12 11.04
CA CYS A 7 6.40 29.55 9.85
C CYS A 7 5.27 28.64 10.31
N ALA A 8 4.03 29.06 10.09
CA ALA A 8 2.86 28.24 10.35
C ALA A 8 3.10 26.81 9.82
N GLN A 9 3.05 25.84 10.73
CA GLN A 9 3.25 24.44 10.39
C GLN A 9 2.10 24.01 9.46
N ILE A 10 2.42 23.66 8.21
CA ILE A 10 1.41 23.22 7.23
C ILE A 10 0.77 21.94 7.74
N MET A 11 -0.54 21.98 7.97
CA MET A 11 -1.34 20.84 8.40
C MET A 11 -2.01 20.20 7.19
N ILE A 12 -1.94 18.88 7.09
CA ILE A 12 -2.53 18.08 6.01
C ILE A 12 -3.58 17.12 6.56
N ARG A 13 -4.58 16.80 5.74
CA ARG A 13 -5.66 15.89 6.10
C ARG A 13 -5.39 14.48 5.60
N LYS A 14 -5.34 13.51 6.50
CA LYS A 14 -5.21 12.09 6.18
C LYS A 14 -6.50 11.52 5.58
N ALA A 15 -6.40 10.33 4.99
CA ALA A 15 -7.57 9.56 4.55
C ALA A 15 -8.58 9.28 5.68
N SER A 16 -8.13 9.20 6.94
CA SER A 16 -8.98 9.07 8.13
C SER A 16 -9.72 10.36 8.52
N GLY A 17 -9.44 11.48 7.86
CA GLY A 17 -9.96 12.80 8.22
C GLY A 17 -9.14 13.54 9.29
N GLN A 18 -8.22 12.87 9.98
CA GLN A 18 -7.33 13.48 10.96
C GLN A 18 -6.34 14.45 10.32
N MET A 19 -6.05 15.54 11.02
CA MET A 19 -5.01 16.50 10.63
C MET A 19 -3.66 16.10 11.24
N GLU A 20 -2.59 16.24 10.45
CA GLU A 20 -1.22 16.10 10.94
C GLU A 20 -0.29 17.09 10.25
N PRO A 21 0.85 17.46 10.85
CA PRO A 21 1.86 18.25 10.15
C PRO A 21 2.39 17.56 8.90
N PHE A 22 2.54 18.31 7.81
CA PHE A 22 3.30 17.84 6.66
C PHE A 22 4.76 17.63 7.07
N LYS A 23 5.25 16.41 6.88
CA LYS A 23 6.65 16.03 7.15
C LYS A 23 7.29 15.57 5.86
N VAL A 24 8.26 16.34 5.37
CA VAL A 24 9.03 16.03 4.15
C VAL A 24 9.67 14.64 4.22
N ASP A 25 10.15 14.23 5.39
CA ASP A 25 10.78 12.93 5.57
C ASP A 25 9.85 11.75 5.29
N LYS A 26 8.54 11.90 5.56
CA LYS A 26 7.54 10.88 5.20
C LYS A 26 7.42 10.72 3.68
N LEU A 27 7.47 11.83 2.94
CA LEU A 27 7.44 11.81 1.47
C LEU A 27 8.72 11.15 0.91
N LYS A 28 9.89 11.56 1.40
CA LYS A 28 11.19 10.96 1.03
C LYS A 28 11.20 9.46 1.27
N ALA A 29 10.82 9.03 2.47
CA ALA A 29 10.76 7.62 2.82
C ALA A 29 9.81 6.83 1.91
N SER A 30 8.63 7.40 1.62
CA SER A 30 7.66 6.76 0.72
C SER A 30 8.18 6.58 -0.70
N LEU A 31 8.92 7.56 -1.25
CA LEU A 31 9.52 7.48 -2.58
C LEU A 31 10.69 6.49 -2.62
N ARG A 32 11.55 6.52 -1.58
CA ARG A 32 12.68 5.59 -1.46
C ARG A 32 12.20 4.13 -1.36
N ASN A 33 11.14 3.87 -0.60
CA ASN A 33 10.54 2.53 -0.51
C ASN A 33 9.97 2.02 -1.86
N ALA A 34 9.66 2.93 -2.79
CA ALA A 34 9.26 2.59 -4.14
C ALA A 34 10.44 2.49 -5.14
N GLY A 35 11.67 2.64 -4.65
CA GLY A 35 12.89 2.53 -5.45
C GLY A 35 13.25 3.81 -6.22
N ALA A 36 12.78 4.98 -5.79
CA ALA A 36 13.25 6.24 -6.35
C ALA A 36 14.72 6.50 -5.97
N SER A 37 15.50 7.02 -6.91
CA SER A 37 16.86 7.51 -6.66
C SER A 37 16.84 8.87 -5.95
N GLU A 38 17.93 9.27 -5.30
CA GLU A 38 17.96 10.50 -4.48
C GLU A 38 17.76 11.79 -5.29
N ASP A 39 18.18 11.81 -6.56
CA ASP A 39 17.91 12.91 -7.51
C ASP A 39 16.40 13.06 -7.77
N VAL A 40 15.71 11.95 -8.08
CA VAL A 40 14.26 11.92 -8.28
C VAL A 40 13.50 12.30 -7.00
N ILE A 41 13.97 11.81 -5.85
CA ILE A 41 13.39 12.17 -4.54
C ILE A 41 13.50 13.68 -4.33
N THR A 42 14.66 14.27 -4.62
CA THR A 42 14.90 15.70 -4.44
C THR A 42 13.97 16.53 -5.33
N GLU A 43 13.88 16.21 -6.62
CA GLU A 43 12.98 16.90 -7.57
C GLU A 43 11.52 16.87 -7.10
N ILE A 44 11.01 15.69 -6.70
CA ILE A 44 9.63 15.55 -6.25
C ILE A 44 9.39 16.30 -4.93
N VAL A 45 10.35 16.25 -4.00
CA VAL A 45 10.23 16.93 -2.71
C VAL A 45 10.21 18.45 -2.88
N GLU A 46 11.04 19.00 -3.76
CA GLU A 46 11.08 20.43 -4.05
C GLU A 46 9.74 20.89 -4.64
N ASP A 47 9.22 20.19 -5.65
CA ASP A 47 7.91 20.50 -6.24
C ASP A 47 6.78 20.43 -5.21
N ILE A 48 6.71 19.35 -4.43
CA ILE A 48 5.65 19.18 -3.43
C ILE A 48 5.77 20.21 -2.31
N SER A 49 6.98 20.54 -1.86
CA SER A 49 7.18 21.51 -0.77
C SER A 49 6.81 22.93 -1.19
N ALA A 50 7.00 23.28 -2.46
CA ALA A 50 6.56 24.57 -3.01
C ALA A 50 5.05 24.63 -3.26
N TRP A 51 4.40 23.48 -3.49
CA TRP A 51 2.98 23.40 -3.85
C TRP A 51 2.04 23.09 -2.68
N VAL A 52 2.50 22.41 -1.64
CA VAL A 52 1.66 21.98 -0.52
C VAL A 52 1.16 23.18 0.27
N ASN A 53 -0.11 23.15 0.65
CA ASN A 53 -0.78 24.21 1.39
C ASN A 53 -1.57 23.63 2.57
N ASP A 54 -1.90 24.49 3.53
CA ASP A 54 -2.66 24.09 4.72
C ASP A 54 -4.04 23.52 4.36
N GLY A 55 -4.46 22.48 5.10
CA GLY A 55 -5.72 21.77 4.87
C GLY A 55 -5.70 20.73 3.75
N MET A 56 -4.62 20.63 2.97
CA MET A 56 -4.57 19.76 1.79
C MET A 56 -4.66 18.27 2.15
N ASN A 57 -5.34 17.48 1.30
CA ASN A 57 -5.48 16.06 1.53
C ASN A 57 -4.21 15.29 1.13
N THR A 58 -3.76 14.37 1.97
CA THR A 58 -2.68 13.39 1.68
C THR A 58 -2.85 12.69 0.33
N LYS A 59 -4.09 12.42 -0.11
CA LYS A 59 -4.40 11.84 -1.42
C LYS A 59 -3.96 12.74 -2.58
N MET A 60 -4.10 14.06 -2.45
CA MET A 60 -3.69 15.02 -3.48
C MET A 60 -2.17 15.13 -3.56
N ILE A 61 -1.50 15.18 -2.40
CA ILE A 61 -0.04 15.17 -2.30
C ILE A 61 0.53 13.91 -2.97
N TYR A 62 -0.02 12.74 -2.63
CA TYR A 62 0.35 11.48 -3.25
C TYR A 62 0.12 11.48 -4.77
N ALA A 63 -1.04 11.95 -5.25
CA ALA A 63 -1.37 11.96 -6.67
C ALA A 63 -0.39 12.82 -7.49
N ARG A 64 -0.01 13.98 -6.95
CA ARG A 64 0.98 14.86 -7.60
C ARG A 64 2.37 14.23 -7.61
N ALA A 65 2.84 13.71 -6.47
CA ALA A 65 4.11 13.00 -6.38
C ALA A 65 4.18 11.81 -7.34
N TYR A 66 3.11 11.01 -7.42
CA TYR A 66 3.00 9.91 -8.36
C TYR A 66 3.06 10.38 -9.82
N SER A 67 2.37 11.48 -10.17
CA SER A 67 2.38 12.02 -11.54
C SER A 67 3.78 12.41 -11.98
N ILE A 68 4.55 13.06 -11.09
CA ILE A 68 5.94 13.44 -11.36
C ILE A 68 6.81 12.20 -11.44
N PHE A 69 6.70 11.30 -10.46
CA PHE A 69 7.50 10.07 -10.44
C PHE A 69 7.25 9.20 -11.68
N LYS A 70 6.01 9.11 -12.17
CA LYS A 70 5.64 8.37 -13.38
C LYS A 70 6.30 8.92 -14.64
N ARG A 71 6.51 10.25 -14.71
CA ARG A 71 7.23 10.89 -15.82
C ARG A 71 8.72 10.54 -15.79
N LEU A 72 9.30 10.41 -14.60
CA LEU A 72 10.73 10.14 -14.39
C LEU A 72 11.06 8.63 -14.47
N SER A 73 10.21 7.77 -13.92
CA SER A 73 10.39 6.32 -13.89
C SER A 73 9.06 5.57 -13.87
N LYS A 74 8.76 4.87 -14.98
CA LYS A 74 7.55 4.03 -15.07
C LYS A 74 7.57 2.89 -14.06
N THR A 75 8.70 2.20 -13.92
CA THR A 75 8.87 1.08 -12.99
C THR A 75 8.73 1.51 -11.53
N GLY A 76 9.41 2.60 -11.15
CA GLY A 76 9.32 3.15 -9.80
C GLY A 76 7.89 3.62 -9.47
N ALA A 77 7.20 4.24 -10.42
CA ALA A 77 5.81 4.63 -10.26
C ALA A 77 4.88 3.43 -10.08
N SER A 78 5.10 2.31 -10.78
CA SER A 78 4.34 1.07 -10.55
C SER A 78 4.48 0.57 -9.11
N HIS A 79 5.70 0.58 -8.56
CA HIS A 79 5.91 0.25 -7.14
C HIS A 79 5.25 1.26 -6.20
N TYR A 80 5.32 2.56 -6.52
CA TYR A 80 4.67 3.62 -5.74
C TYR A 80 3.14 3.51 -5.75
N LYS A 81 2.53 2.98 -6.82
CA LYS A 81 1.09 2.71 -6.93
C LYS A 81 0.66 1.39 -6.31
N LEU A 82 1.58 0.47 -6.02
CA LEU A 82 1.27 -0.91 -5.65
C LEU A 82 0.21 -1.03 -4.54
N LYS A 83 0.33 -0.25 -3.46
CA LYS A 83 -0.67 -0.23 -2.37
C LYS A 83 -2.08 0.09 -2.88
N ASN A 84 -2.21 1.10 -3.73
CA ASN A 84 -3.51 1.50 -4.28
C ASN A 84 -4.02 0.48 -5.29
N ALA A 85 -3.13 -0.12 -6.10
CA ALA A 85 -3.52 -1.18 -7.02
C ALA A 85 -4.09 -2.41 -6.29
N ILE A 86 -3.53 -2.77 -5.13
CA ILE A 86 -4.09 -3.83 -4.27
C ILE A 86 -5.47 -3.44 -3.73
N ILE A 87 -5.68 -2.18 -3.34
CA ILE A 87 -7.00 -1.70 -2.90
C ILE A 87 -8.03 -1.70 -4.05
N GLU A 88 -7.58 -1.40 -5.28
CA GLU A 88 -8.40 -1.37 -6.50
C GLU A 88 -8.92 -2.76 -6.91
N LEU A 89 -8.47 -3.85 -6.28
CA LEU A 89 -9.04 -5.20 -6.44
C LEU A 89 -10.51 -5.29 -5.98
N GLY A 90 -10.99 -4.31 -5.21
CA GLY A 90 -12.39 -4.19 -4.82
C GLY A 90 -12.73 -4.91 -3.51
N PRO A 91 -13.88 -4.59 -2.89
CA PRO A 91 -14.14 -4.88 -1.49
C PRO A 91 -14.50 -6.33 -1.17
N THR A 92 -14.67 -7.19 -2.18
CA THR A 92 -15.22 -8.54 -2.01
C THR A 92 -14.22 -9.54 -1.42
N GLY A 93 -12.93 -9.22 -1.36
CA GLY A 93 -11.88 -10.13 -0.87
C GLY A 93 -11.47 -11.20 -1.88
N HIS A 94 -12.43 -11.77 -2.61
CA HIS A 94 -12.16 -12.86 -3.56
C HIS A 94 -11.07 -12.57 -4.61
N PRO A 95 -11.00 -11.39 -5.27
CA PRO A 95 -9.90 -11.08 -6.18
C PRO A 95 -8.53 -11.02 -5.48
N PHE A 96 -8.49 -10.67 -4.19
CA PHE A 96 -7.27 -10.69 -3.39
C PHE A 96 -6.82 -12.13 -3.08
N GLU A 97 -7.75 -13.04 -2.77
CA GLU A 97 -7.45 -14.48 -2.60
C GLU A 97 -6.83 -15.07 -3.86
N VAL A 98 -7.43 -14.77 -5.02
CA VAL A 98 -6.89 -15.18 -6.33
C VAL A 98 -5.50 -14.60 -6.55
N PHE A 99 -5.29 -13.32 -6.26
CA PHE A 99 -3.98 -12.67 -6.37
C PHE A 99 -2.92 -13.36 -5.49
N ILE A 100 -3.23 -13.66 -4.24
CA ILE A 100 -2.32 -14.42 -3.35
C ILE A 100 -2.04 -15.81 -3.91
N GLY A 101 -3.07 -16.47 -4.46
CA GLY A 101 -2.91 -17.74 -5.15
C GLY A 101 -1.95 -17.66 -6.35
N GLU A 102 -2.04 -16.61 -7.18
CA GLU A 102 -1.12 -16.38 -8.30
C GLU A 102 0.33 -16.19 -7.85
N ILE A 103 0.58 -15.55 -6.69
CA ILE A 103 1.94 -15.44 -6.12
C ILE A 103 2.51 -16.84 -5.83
N PHE A 104 1.72 -17.74 -5.25
CA PHE A 104 2.16 -19.12 -4.99
C PHE A 104 2.36 -19.91 -6.28
N LYS A 105 1.50 -19.73 -7.29
CA LYS A 105 1.68 -20.35 -8.61
C LYS A 105 3.01 -19.93 -9.25
N GLN A 106 3.37 -18.65 -9.18
CA GLN A 106 4.65 -18.14 -9.67
C GLN A 106 5.85 -18.75 -8.93
N ARG A 107 5.66 -19.23 -7.69
CA ARG A 107 6.67 -19.96 -6.92
C ARG A 107 6.67 -21.47 -7.17
N GLY A 108 5.86 -21.96 -8.09
CA GLY A 108 5.78 -23.37 -8.48
C GLY A 108 4.76 -24.22 -7.74
N TYR A 109 3.94 -23.63 -6.87
CA TYR A 109 2.88 -24.37 -6.16
C TYR A 109 1.69 -24.66 -7.08
N LYS A 110 1.05 -25.80 -6.88
CA LYS A 110 -0.31 -26.04 -7.36
C LYS A 110 -1.27 -25.37 -6.40
N VAL A 111 -2.16 -24.51 -6.89
CA VAL A 111 -3.02 -23.69 -6.05
C VAL A 111 -4.49 -23.92 -6.36
N LYS A 112 -5.30 -23.98 -5.30
CA LYS A 112 -6.76 -23.92 -5.33
C LYS A 112 -7.23 -22.81 -4.38
N THR A 113 -8.24 -22.05 -4.76
CA THR A 113 -8.82 -20.99 -3.93
C THR A 113 -10.24 -21.35 -3.49
N ALA A 114 -10.73 -20.77 -2.40
CA ALA A 114 -12.07 -20.96 -1.85
C ALA A 114 -12.45 -22.45 -1.73
N GLN A 115 -11.67 -23.21 -0.97
CA GLN A 115 -11.85 -24.65 -0.79
C GLN A 115 -12.49 -24.97 0.55
N VAL A 116 -13.52 -25.82 0.55
CA VAL A 116 -14.05 -26.41 1.78
C VAL A 116 -13.40 -27.78 2.00
N ILE A 117 -12.70 -27.95 3.12
CA ILE A 117 -11.96 -29.17 3.46
C ILE A 117 -12.54 -29.74 4.75
N GLN A 118 -12.76 -31.05 4.80
CA GLN A 118 -13.18 -31.72 6.02
C GLN A 118 -11.99 -31.86 6.97
N GLY A 119 -12.05 -31.17 8.11
CA GLY A 119 -11.13 -31.36 9.23
C GLY A 119 -11.54 -32.52 10.12
N ALA A 120 -10.76 -32.73 11.19
CA ALA A 120 -11.00 -33.82 12.15
C ALA A 120 -12.35 -33.69 12.88
N SER A 121 -12.81 -32.45 13.11
CA SER A 121 -14.03 -32.18 13.89
C SER A 121 -15.06 -31.35 13.12
N VAL A 122 -14.62 -30.45 12.23
CA VAL A 122 -15.49 -29.55 11.46
C VAL A 122 -14.96 -29.38 10.04
N SER A 123 -15.80 -28.91 9.14
CA SER A 123 -15.35 -28.45 7.82
C SER A 123 -14.73 -27.06 7.95
N HIS A 124 -13.64 -26.82 7.23
CA HIS A 124 -12.93 -25.55 7.18
C HIS A 124 -13.03 -24.95 5.78
N GLU A 125 -13.39 -23.68 5.70
CA GLU A 125 -13.24 -22.89 4.48
C GLU A 125 -11.82 -22.31 4.44
N ILE A 126 -11.10 -22.57 3.36
CA ILE A 126 -9.70 -22.19 3.16
C ILE A 126 -9.63 -21.31 1.92
N ASP A 127 -9.24 -20.05 2.10
CA ASP A 127 -9.15 -19.06 1.01
C ASP A 127 -8.14 -19.48 -0.05
N VAL A 128 -6.95 -19.93 0.37
CA VAL A 128 -5.89 -20.40 -0.54
C VAL A 128 -5.26 -21.68 0.00
N LEU A 129 -5.33 -22.76 -0.80
CA LEU A 129 -4.59 -24.00 -0.60
C LEU A 129 -3.50 -24.10 -1.67
N ALA A 130 -2.24 -24.04 -1.25
CA ALA A 130 -1.07 -24.19 -2.11
C ALA A 130 -0.32 -25.48 -1.76
N SER A 131 0.10 -26.27 -2.76
CA SER A 131 0.81 -27.53 -2.55
C SER A 131 2.05 -27.67 -3.46
N LEU A 132 3.18 -28.06 -2.87
CA LEU A 132 4.44 -28.32 -3.56
C LEU A 132 5.14 -29.54 -2.95
N GLY A 133 5.11 -30.67 -3.67
CA GLY A 133 5.66 -31.93 -3.16
C GLY A 133 4.91 -32.39 -1.90
N LYS A 134 5.63 -32.44 -0.77
CA LYS A 134 5.06 -32.78 0.55
C LYS A 134 4.60 -31.57 1.36
N GLU A 135 4.89 -30.36 0.88
CA GLU A 135 4.48 -29.13 1.55
C GLU A 135 3.05 -28.75 1.14
N GLN A 136 2.24 -28.41 2.13
CA GLN A 136 0.93 -27.79 1.95
C GLN A 136 0.83 -26.53 2.79
N ILE A 137 0.37 -25.45 2.17
CA ILE A 137 0.12 -24.16 2.79
C ILE A 137 -1.38 -23.90 2.70
N LEU A 138 -2.00 -23.70 3.86
CA LEU A 138 -3.38 -23.24 3.98
C LEU A 138 -3.30 -21.79 4.46
N ALA A 139 -3.84 -20.86 3.68
CA ALA A 139 -3.77 -19.43 3.98
C ALA A 139 -5.18 -18.82 4.05
N GLU A 140 -5.38 -18.05 5.10
CA GLU A 140 -6.51 -17.14 5.29
C GLU A 140 -6.12 -15.74 4.80
N CYS A 141 -6.93 -15.14 3.94
CA CYS A 141 -6.67 -13.88 3.28
C CYS A 141 -7.60 -12.79 3.83
N LYS A 142 -7.13 -12.03 4.83
CA LYS A 142 -7.86 -10.85 5.32
C LYS A 142 -7.51 -9.60 4.51
N PHE A 143 -8.52 -9.00 3.89
CA PHE A 143 -8.37 -7.82 3.03
C PHE A 143 -9.40 -6.73 3.38
N SER A 144 -9.00 -5.46 3.28
CA SER A 144 -9.88 -4.31 3.51
C SER A 144 -9.52 -3.14 2.60
N VAL A 145 -10.54 -2.55 1.97
CA VAL A 145 -10.40 -1.32 1.17
C VAL A 145 -10.44 -0.05 2.02
N LYS A 146 -10.82 -0.14 3.30
CA LYS A 146 -10.91 1.03 4.19
C LYS A 146 -9.50 1.47 4.61
N GLN A 147 -9.07 2.60 4.07
CA GLN A 147 -7.79 3.20 4.43
C GLN A 147 -7.84 3.77 5.85
N GLY A 148 -6.79 3.52 6.65
CA GLY A 148 -6.67 4.03 8.01
C GLY A 148 -7.07 3.04 9.11
N ASN A 149 -7.57 1.85 8.76
CA ASN A 149 -7.83 0.77 9.70
C ASN A 149 -6.72 -0.30 9.64
N SER A 150 -6.40 -0.91 10.79
CA SER A 150 -5.66 -2.16 10.83
C SER A 150 -6.60 -3.33 10.55
N VAL A 151 -6.11 -4.33 9.83
CA VAL A 151 -6.78 -5.62 9.69
C VAL A 151 -6.23 -6.51 10.80
N SER A 152 -7.04 -6.85 11.79
CA SER A 152 -6.64 -7.77 12.86
C SER A 152 -6.92 -9.22 12.47
N VAL A 153 -6.01 -10.11 12.83
CA VAL A 153 -6.26 -11.56 12.82
C VAL A 153 -6.76 -11.94 14.21
N GLN A 154 -7.96 -12.49 14.30
CA GLN A 154 -8.43 -13.18 15.50
C GLN A 154 -8.29 -14.68 15.22
N VAL A 155 -7.60 -15.38 16.12
CA VAL A 155 -7.40 -16.83 16.10
C VAL A 155 -8.20 -17.42 17.24
#